data_AF-E6QVT7-F1
#
_entry.id   AF-E6QVT7-F1
#
_cell.length_a   1.000
_cell.length_b   1.000
_cell.length_c   1.000
_cell.angle_alpha   90.00
_cell.angle_beta   90.00
_cell.angle_gamma   90.00
#
_symmetry.space_group_name_H-M   'P 1'
#
loop_
_entity.id
_entity.type
_entity.pdbx_description
1 polymer ?
#
loop_
_entity_poly.entity_id
_entity_poly.type
_entity_poly.pdbx_seq_one_letter_code
_entity_poly.pdbx_strand_id
1 'polypeptide(L)'
;MKEFPTDFGPLEYNEDNKTRFLRTGSVLLKEVAKELVAKGIVATSKISVNRAGIAVSGEVYGYLYAPGLHHGVLVTITGGSFSNNRLDRLVCYIQYRTVNNSLANKGEKQSLPALSRIIGNNVYVDSFNADSIIRKVDHMMAHFPATSNVA
;
A
#
# COMPACT_ATOMS: atom_id res chain seq x y z
N MET A 1 -12.79 -10.48 -11.53
CA MET A 1 -12.47 -10.38 -10.09
C MET A 1 -13.69 -9.84 -9.37
N LYS A 2 -13.96 -10.26 -8.12
CA LYS A 2 -15.03 -9.67 -7.30
C LYS A 2 -14.60 -8.26 -6.90
N GLU A 3 -15.48 -7.28 -7.06
CA GLU A 3 -15.21 -5.90 -6.64
C GLU A 3 -14.91 -5.84 -5.14
N PHE A 4 -13.98 -4.96 -4.76
CA PHE A 4 -13.74 -4.70 -3.34
C PHE A 4 -14.98 -4.02 -2.75
N PRO A 5 -15.47 -4.43 -1.56
CA PRO A 5 -16.64 -3.79 -0.97
C PRO A 5 -16.41 -2.29 -0.81
N THR A 6 -17.36 -1.49 -1.30
CA THR A 6 -17.32 -0.02 -1.20
C THR A 6 -17.63 0.48 0.21
N ASP A 7 -18.25 -0.36 1.04
CA ASP A 7 -18.55 -0.08 2.43
C ASP A 7 -18.45 -1.35 3.30
N PHE A 8 -17.85 -1.21 4.47
CA PHE A 8 -17.78 -2.24 5.51
C PHE A 8 -18.61 -1.87 6.75
N GLY A 9 -19.30 -0.73 6.73
CA GLY A 9 -19.90 -0.10 7.89
C GLY A 9 -18.89 0.73 8.70
N PRO A 10 -19.26 1.17 9.91
CA PRO A 10 -18.31 1.78 10.85
C PRO A 10 -17.15 0.82 11.13
N LEU A 11 -15.92 1.31 10.96
CA LEU A 11 -14.70 0.57 11.29
C LEU A 11 -14.22 0.90 12.72
N GLU A 12 -14.44 2.13 13.15
CA GLU A 12 -14.21 2.56 14.52
C GLU A 12 -15.28 1.94 15.43
N TYR A 13 -14.87 1.50 16.61
CA TYR A 13 -15.76 0.90 17.62
C TYR A 13 -16.52 -0.36 17.18
N ASN A 14 -16.18 -0.93 16.02
CA ASN A 14 -16.78 -2.18 15.53
C ASN A 14 -15.68 -3.15 15.07
N GLU A 15 -15.38 -4.12 15.93
CA GLU A 15 -14.29 -5.08 15.72
C GLU A 15 -14.53 -6.02 14.53
N ASP A 16 -15.78 -6.43 14.29
CA ASP A 16 -16.13 -7.34 13.21
C ASP A 16 -15.95 -6.70 11.83
N ASN A 17 -16.49 -5.49 11.66
CA ASN A 17 -16.34 -4.72 10.42
C ASN A 17 -14.87 -4.43 10.14
N LYS A 18 -14.13 -4.02 11.18
CA LYS A 18 -12.69 -3.78 11.09
C LYS A 18 -11.91 -5.04 10.70
N THR A 19 -12.21 -6.18 11.32
CA THR A 19 -11.56 -7.46 11.00
C THR A 19 -11.84 -7.87 9.55
N ARG A 20 -13.08 -7.71 9.09
CA ARG A 20 -13.47 -7.95 7.69
C ARG A 20 -12.74 -7.02 6.72
N PHE A 21 -12.65 -5.73 7.05
CA PHE A 21 -11.92 -4.73 6.28
C PHE A 21 -10.44 -5.10 6.13
N LEU A 22 -9.74 -5.30 7.25
CA LEU A 22 -8.31 -5.61 7.26
C LEU A 22 -8.00 -6.93 6.53
N ARG A 23 -8.85 -7.95 6.71
CA ARG A 23 -8.74 -9.22 5.98
C ARG A 23 -8.90 -9.00 4.47
N THR A 24 -9.98 -8.33 4.06
CA THR A 24 -10.29 -8.13 2.64
C THR A 24 -9.24 -7.26 1.96
N GLY A 25 -8.80 -6.17 2.61
CA GLY A 25 -7.71 -5.32 2.14
C GLY A 25 -6.39 -6.08 1.99
N SER A 26 -6.05 -6.95 2.96
CA SER A 26 -4.85 -7.78 2.88
C SER A 26 -4.90 -8.76 1.70
N VAL A 27 -6.05 -9.38 1.45
CA VAL A 27 -6.23 -10.28 0.30
C VAL A 27 -6.05 -9.50 -1.01
N LEU A 28 -6.71 -8.35 -1.16
CA LEU A 28 -6.59 -7.51 -2.35
C LEU A 28 -5.12 -7.13 -2.64
N LEU A 29 -4.38 -6.64 -1.64
CA LEU A 29 -2.99 -6.24 -1.86
C LEU A 29 -2.05 -7.44 -2.13
N LYS A 30 -2.35 -8.61 -1.57
CA LYS A 30 -1.61 -9.85 -1.92
C LYS A 30 -1.82 -10.24 -3.38
N GLU A 31 -3.06 -10.14 -3.88
CA GLU A 31 -3.37 -10.42 -5.29
C GLU A 31 -2.68 -9.42 -6.22
N VAL A 32 -2.79 -8.12 -5.93
CA VAL A 32 -2.08 -7.04 -6.65
C VAL A 32 -0.57 -7.32 -6.69
N ALA A 33 0.03 -7.63 -5.53
CA ALA A 33 1.45 -7.88 -5.44
C ALA A 33 1.89 -9.12 -6.23
N LYS A 34 1.12 -10.22 -6.15
CA LYS A 34 1.39 -11.44 -6.91
C LYS A 34 1.39 -11.17 -8.43
N GLU A 35 0.41 -10.40 -8.90
CA GLU A 35 0.28 -10.06 -10.32
C GLU A 35 1.43 -9.14 -10.79
N LEU A 36 1.81 -8.14 -10.00
CA LEU A 36 2.92 -7.25 -10.32
C LEU A 36 4.28 -7.99 -10.35
N VAL A 37 4.47 -8.96 -9.46
CA VAL A 37 5.65 -9.85 -9.47
C VAL A 37 5.64 -10.75 -10.70
N ALA A 38 4.49 -11.34 -11.03
CA ALA A 38 4.35 -12.17 -12.24
C ALA A 38 4.65 -11.41 -13.54
N LYS A 39 4.34 -10.10 -13.57
CA LYS A 39 4.66 -9.20 -14.70
C LYS A 39 6.10 -8.69 -14.71
N GLY A 40 6.90 -8.97 -13.67
CA GLY A 40 8.27 -8.46 -13.53
C GLY A 40 8.37 -6.96 -13.22
N ILE A 41 7.25 -6.29 -12.94
CA ILE A 41 7.19 -4.86 -12.58
C ILE A 41 7.79 -4.65 -11.18
N VAL A 42 7.56 -5.62 -10.29
CA VAL A 42 8.00 -5.62 -8.89
C VAL A 42 8.85 -6.87 -8.67
N ALA A 43 9.99 -6.75 -7.99
CA ALA A 43 10.83 -7.90 -7.68
C ALA A 43 10.32 -8.66 -6.45
N THR A 44 9.80 -7.96 -5.46
CA THR A 44 9.27 -8.54 -4.23
C THR A 44 8.30 -7.60 -3.54
N SER A 45 7.55 -8.12 -2.58
CA SER A 45 6.56 -7.35 -1.84
C SER A 45 6.48 -7.77 -0.37
N LYS A 46 5.97 -6.86 0.46
CA LYS A 46 5.57 -7.14 1.83
C LYS A 46 4.18 -6.57 2.06
N ILE A 47 3.27 -7.39 2.59
CA ILE A 47 1.93 -6.93 2.99
C ILE A 47 1.89 -6.86 4.51
N SER A 48 1.49 -5.72 5.05
CA SER A 48 1.35 -5.48 6.49
C SER A 48 -0.04 -4.98 6.82
N VAL A 49 -0.48 -5.26 8.04
CA VAL A 49 -1.76 -4.81 8.57
C VAL A 49 -1.48 -4.08 9.88
N ASN A 50 -1.82 -2.80 9.94
CA ASN A 50 -1.89 -2.06 11.18
C ASN A 50 -3.30 -2.17 11.73
N ARG A 51 -3.49 -3.05 12.72
CA ARG A 51 -4.78 -3.17 13.38
C ARG A 51 -5.14 -1.88 14.09
N ALA A 52 -4.20 -1.19 14.73
CA ALA A 52 -4.43 -0.03 15.58
C ALA A 52 -5.54 -0.21 16.64
N GLY A 53 -5.70 0.73 17.58
CA GLY A 53 -6.70 0.62 18.66
C GLY A 53 -8.15 0.63 18.15
N ILE A 54 -9.11 0.27 19.00
CA ILE A 54 -10.53 0.18 18.63
C ILE A 54 -11.13 1.52 18.15
N ALA A 55 -10.55 2.65 18.58
CA ALA A 55 -10.98 4.01 18.24
C ALA A 55 -10.57 4.47 16.82
N VAL A 56 -9.89 3.64 16.03
CA VAL A 56 -9.45 3.99 14.69
C VAL A 56 -9.73 2.86 13.69
N SER A 57 -9.86 3.22 12.42
CA SER A 57 -10.17 2.31 11.31
C SER A 57 -9.13 1.21 11.09
N GLY A 58 -7.85 1.49 11.37
CA GLY A 58 -6.73 0.62 11.01
C GLY A 58 -6.37 0.74 9.52
N GLU A 59 -5.25 0.12 9.13
CA GLU A 59 -4.67 0.32 7.81
C GLU A 59 -4.09 -0.99 7.25
N VAL A 60 -4.11 -1.12 5.94
CA VAL A 60 -3.42 -2.20 5.21
C VAL A 60 -2.38 -1.57 4.29
N TYR A 61 -1.18 -2.11 4.34
CA TYR A 61 -0.03 -1.62 3.59
C TYR A 61 0.49 -2.67 2.61
N GLY A 62 0.76 -2.25 1.38
CA GLY A 62 1.48 -3.00 0.37
C GLY A 62 2.80 -2.30 0.04
N TYR A 63 3.90 -2.84 0.56
CA TYR A 63 5.24 -2.40 0.21
C TYR A 63 5.67 -3.17 -1.03
N LEU A 64 5.79 -2.47 -2.16
CA LEU A 64 6.10 -3.05 -3.47
C LEU A 64 7.47 -2.54 -3.90
N TYR A 65 8.43 -3.44 -4.13
CA TYR A 65 9.82 -3.09 -4.39
C TYR A 65 10.18 -3.27 -5.85
N ALA A 66 10.77 -2.25 -6.46
CA ALA A 66 11.29 -2.35 -7.81
C ALA A 66 12.43 -3.38 -7.90
N PRO A 67 12.73 -3.90 -9.12
CA PRO A 67 13.96 -4.62 -9.37
C PRO A 67 15.19 -3.89 -8.84
N GLY A 68 16.08 -4.62 -8.15
CA GLY A 68 17.25 -4.05 -7.45
C GLY A 68 16.97 -3.53 -6.03
N LEU A 69 15.70 -3.48 -5.58
CA LEU A 69 15.30 -3.14 -4.20
C LEU A 69 15.77 -1.76 -3.69
N HIS A 70 16.11 -0.83 -4.59
CA HIS A 70 16.54 0.52 -4.20
C HIS A 70 15.37 1.48 -3.95
N HIS A 71 14.23 1.20 -4.56
CA HIS A 71 13.02 2.01 -4.47
C HIS A 71 11.76 1.17 -4.63
N GLY A 72 10.62 1.82 -4.49
CA GLY A 72 9.33 1.17 -4.67
C GLY A 72 8.16 2.11 -4.44
N VAL A 73 6.99 1.52 -4.26
CA VAL A 73 5.79 2.25 -3.90
C VAL A 73 5.17 1.64 -2.65
N LEU A 74 4.57 2.50 -1.83
CA LEU A 74 3.72 2.10 -0.74
C LEU A 74 2.27 2.31 -1.16
N VAL A 75 1.50 1.23 -1.18
CA VAL A 75 0.05 1.28 -1.31
C VAL A 75 -0.55 1.22 0.09
N THR A 76 -1.41 2.18 0.43
CA THR A 76 -2.12 2.20 1.70
C THR A 76 -3.62 2.17 1.46
N ILE A 77 -4.31 1.25 2.12
CA ILE A 77 -5.76 1.18 2.22
C ILE A 77 -6.14 1.51 3.67
N THR A 78 -6.96 2.53 3.86
CA THR A 78 -7.40 2.98 5.18
C THR A 78 -8.87 3.34 5.19
N GLY A 79 -9.49 3.28 6.37
CA GLY A 79 -10.80 3.88 6.58
C GLY A 79 -10.65 5.39 6.81
N GLY A 80 -11.32 6.19 6.00
CA GLY A 80 -11.34 7.64 6.15
C GLY A 80 -12.41 8.09 7.13
N SER A 81 -12.01 8.81 8.19
CA SER A 81 -12.92 9.69 8.92
C SER A 81 -12.89 11.07 8.25
N PHE A 82 -13.48 11.15 7.05
CA PHE A 82 -13.62 12.44 6.37
C PHE A 82 -14.98 13.02 6.74
N SER A 83 -14.96 14.12 7.49
CA SER A 83 -16.13 14.99 7.61
C SER A 83 -16.55 15.43 6.20
N ASN A 84 -17.84 15.25 5.88
CA ASN A 84 -18.55 15.61 4.64
C ASN A 84 -18.73 14.50 3.59
N ASN A 85 -19.76 13.66 3.79
CA ASN A 85 -20.59 13.06 2.73
C ASN A 85 -19.94 12.11 1.69
N ARG A 86 -18.72 11.59 1.88
CA ARG A 86 -18.30 10.39 1.13
C ARG A 86 -19.05 9.16 1.68
N LEU A 87 -19.84 8.53 0.81
CA LEU A 87 -20.51 7.25 1.12
C LEU A 87 -19.48 6.12 1.25
N ASP A 88 -18.37 6.23 0.52
CA ASP A 88 -17.20 5.36 0.57
C ASP A 88 -16.28 5.79 1.72
N ARG A 89 -16.41 5.12 2.87
CA ARG A 89 -15.57 5.35 4.07
C ARG A 89 -14.12 4.88 3.91
N LEU A 90 -13.68 4.60 2.69
CA LEU A 90 -12.42 3.92 2.39
C LEU A 90 -11.58 4.75 1.42
N VAL A 91 -10.28 4.84 1.69
CA VAL A 91 -9.33 5.54 0.83
C VAL A 91 -8.14 4.65 0.51
N CYS A 92 -7.81 4.58 -0.78
CA CYS A 92 -6.63 3.93 -1.30
C CYS A 92 -5.75 5.02 -1.89
N TYR A 93 -4.51 5.10 -1.42
CA TYR A 93 -3.52 5.99 -1.99
C TYR A 93 -2.17 5.30 -2.13
N ILE A 94 -1.39 5.78 -3.08
CA ILE A 94 -0.09 5.21 -3.46
C ILE A 94 0.97 6.31 -3.36
N GLN A 95 2.13 5.97 -2.81
CA GLN A 95 3.24 6.90 -2.61
C GLN A 95 4.54 6.34 -3.18
N TYR A 96 5.33 7.20 -3.85
CA TYR A 96 6.72 6.90 -4.17
C TYR A 96 7.56 6.82 -2.90
N ARG A 97 8.35 5.75 -2.78
CA ARG A 97 9.24 5.55 -1.64
C ARG A 97 10.62 5.06 -2.05
N THR A 98 11.65 5.44 -1.30
CA THR A 98 12.97 4.80 -1.37
C THR A 98 13.29 3.96 -0.15
N VAL A 99 14.22 3.04 -0.36
CA VAL A 99 14.85 2.28 0.71
C VAL A 99 16.00 3.11 1.33
N ASN A 100 16.16 3.02 2.65
CA ASN A 100 17.31 3.63 3.32
C ASN A 100 18.57 2.78 3.10
N ASN A 101 19.65 3.37 2.60
CA ASN A 101 20.93 2.67 2.37
C ASN A 101 21.64 2.26 3.69
N SER A 102 21.15 2.65 4.87
CA SER A 102 21.83 2.40 6.15
C SER A 102 21.62 1.00 6.75
N LEU A 103 20.95 0.07 6.05
CA LEU A 103 20.64 -1.27 6.58
C LEU A 103 21.61 -2.37 6.10
N ALA A 104 22.78 -2.01 5.58
CA ALA A 104 23.86 -2.96 5.34
C ALA A 104 24.65 -3.29 6.63
N ASN A 105 23.97 -3.65 7.73
CA ASN A 105 24.62 -4.28 8.87
C ASN A 105 24.46 -5.80 8.76
N LYS A 106 25.60 -6.45 8.51
CA LYS A 106 25.78 -7.90 8.43
C LYS A 106 25.26 -8.58 9.70
N GLY A 107 24.36 -9.56 9.56
CA GLY A 107 24.23 -10.63 10.56
C GLY A 107 22.83 -11.16 10.85
N GLU A 108 21.76 -10.43 10.59
CA GLU A 108 20.41 -10.90 10.93
C GLU A 108 19.62 -11.31 9.70
N LYS A 109 18.79 -12.37 9.83
CA LYS A 109 17.86 -12.88 8.82
C LYS A 109 17.30 -11.72 8.00
N GLN A 110 17.73 -11.62 6.73
CA GLN A 110 17.44 -10.47 5.87
C GLN A 110 15.93 -10.28 5.74
N SER A 111 15.37 -9.40 6.57
CA SER A 111 14.03 -8.88 6.39
C SER A 111 14.07 -7.85 5.26
N LEU A 112 13.00 -7.77 4.46
CA LEU A 112 12.92 -6.76 3.42
C LEU A 112 13.10 -5.37 4.04
N PRO A 113 13.97 -4.52 3.47
CA PRO A 113 14.26 -3.23 4.06
C PRO A 113 13.03 -2.32 3.99
N ALA A 114 12.86 -1.43 4.96
CA ALA A 114 11.69 -0.56 4.99
C ALA A 114 11.74 0.51 3.88
N LEU A 115 10.59 0.78 3.26
CA LEU A 115 10.38 1.95 2.39
C LEU A 115 10.20 3.20 3.27
N SER A 116 11.29 3.92 3.54
CA SER A 116 11.36 4.90 4.63
C SER A 116 11.05 6.34 4.19
N ARG A 117 11.49 6.76 2.99
CA ARG A 117 11.40 8.16 2.56
C ARG A 117 10.37 8.35 1.46
N ILE A 118 9.50 9.34 1.59
CA ILE A 118 8.57 9.80 0.54
C ILE A 118 9.33 10.64 -0.48
N ILE A 119 9.12 10.40 -1.78
CA ILE A 119 9.77 11.15 -2.87
C ILE A 119 8.76 11.93 -3.73
N GLY A 120 7.46 11.83 -3.45
CA GLY A 120 6.44 12.61 -4.16
C GLY A 120 5.11 12.64 -3.42
N ASN A 121 4.09 13.20 -4.07
CA ASN A 121 2.76 13.32 -3.49
C ASN A 121 2.01 11.98 -3.48
N ASN A 122 0.98 11.92 -2.63
CA ASN A 122 0.04 10.81 -2.60
C ASN A 122 -0.78 10.80 -3.88
N VAL A 123 -0.94 9.62 -4.48
CA VAL A 123 -1.84 9.44 -5.60
C VAL A 123 -3.03 8.60 -5.17
N TYR A 124 -4.21 9.19 -5.19
CA TYR A 124 -5.45 8.52 -4.82
C TYR A 124 -5.92 7.60 -5.95
N VAL A 125 -6.54 6.49 -5.55
CA VAL A 125 -7.16 5.53 -6.47
C VAL A 125 -8.67 5.63 -6.32
N ASP A 126 -9.34 6.14 -7.36
CA ASP A 126 -10.79 6.38 -7.34
C ASP A 126 -11.62 5.09 -7.34
N SER A 127 -11.07 4.00 -7.91
CA SER A 127 -11.72 2.69 -7.96
C SER A 127 -10.93 1.65 -7.18
N PHE A 128 -11.55 1.11 -6.13
CA PHE A 128 -10.97 0.06 -5.30
C PHE A 128 -11.07 -1.32 -5.97
N ASN A 129 -10.22 -1.58 -6.95
CA ASN A 129 -10.05 -2.92 -7.52
C ASN A 129 -8.59 -3.19 -7.88
N ALA A 130 -8.25 -4.46 -8.03
CA ALA A 130 -6.87 -4.88 -8.28
C ALA A 130 -6.31 -4.24 -9.56
N ASP A 131 -7.07 -4.23 -10.65
CA ASP A 131 -6.63 -3.69 -11.94
C ASP A 131 -6.26 -2.21 -11.88
N SER A 132 -7.06 -1.42 -11.17
CA SER A 132 -6.83 0.03 -11.00
C SER A 132 -5.56 0.29 -10.20
N ILE A 133 -5.34 -0.47 -9.13
CA ILE A 133 -4.11 -0.38 -8.32
C ILE A 133 -2.92 -0.83 -9.16
N ILE A 134 -3.01 -1.98 -9.86
CA ILE A 134 -1.93 -2.53 -10.70
C ILE A 134 -1.51 -1.51 -11.76
N ARG A 135 -2.46 -0.97 -12.54
CA ARG A 135 -2.15 0.02 -13.58
C ARG A 135 -1.46 1.25 -13.01
N LYS A 136 -1.88 1.69 -11.82
CA LYS A 136 -1.30 2.86 -11.16
C LYS A 136 0.11 2.58 -10.66
N VAL A 137 0.33 1.43 -10.03
CA VAL A 137 1.65 1.00 -9.56
C VAL A 137 2.60 0.82 -10.73
N ASP A 138 2.17 0.16 -11.81
CA ASP A 138 2.97 -0.04 -13.03
C ASP A 138 3.45 1.30 -13.60
N HIS A 139 2.52 2.23 -13.82
CA HIS A 139 2.85 3.57 -14.27
C HIS A 139 3.84 4.28 -13.33
N MET A 140 3.65 4.15 -12.02
CA MET A 140 4.54 4.76 -11.04
C MET A 140 5.93 4.12 -11.06
N MET A 141 6.04 2.79 -11.09
CA MET A 141 7.34 2.11 -11.16
C MET A 141 8.11 2.49 -12.43
N ALA A 142 7.42 2.59 -13.58
CA ALA A 142 8.04 2.99 -14.84
C ALA A 142 8.51 4.45 -14.86
N HIS A 143 7.80 5.33 -14.15
CA HIS A 143 8.10 6.77 -14.07
C HIS A 143 8.56 7.17 -12.68
N PHE A 144 9.33 6.30 -12.01
CA PHE A 144 9.84 6.60 -10.69
C PHE A 144 10.62 7.91 -10.76
N PRO A 145 10.32 8.93 -9.92
CA PRO A 145 11.02 10.19 -9.97
C PRO A 145 12.49 9.89 -9.79
N ALA A 146 13.30 10.17 -10.83
CA ALA A 146 14.74 10.21 -10.67
C ALA A 146 14.96 11.08 -9.46
N THR A 147 15.64 10.56 -8.45
CA THR A 147 16.07 11.38 -7.32
C THR A 147 16.89 12.50 -7.95
N SER A 148 16.27 13.66 -8.17
CA SER A 148 16.97 14.90 -8.41
C SER A 148 17.95 14.95 -7.26
N ASN A 149 19.24 14.86 -7.60
CA ASN A 149 20.31 15.11 -6.67
C ASN A 149 19.89 16.32 -5.84
N VAL A 150 19.61 16.08 -4.56
CA VAL A 150 19.82 17.14 -3.58
C VAL A 150 21.35 17.21 -3.53
N ALA A 151 21.87 18.05 -4.42
CA ALA A 151 23.25 18.52 -4.41
C ALA A 151 23.50 19.29 -3.12
#